data_AF-A0A1H3D907-F1
#
_entry.id   AF-A0A1H3D907-F1
#
_cell.length_a   1.000
_cell.length_b   1.000
_cell.length_c   1.000
_cell.angle_alpha   90.00
_cell.angle_beta   90.00
_cell.angle_gamma   90.00
#
_symmetry.space_group_name_H-M   'P 1'
#
loop_
_entity.id
_entity.type
_entity.pdbx_description
1 polymer ?
#
loop_
_entity_poly.entity_id
_entity_poly.type
_entity_poly.pdbx_seq_one_letter_code
_entity_poly.pdbx_strand_id
1 'polypeptide(L)'
;MGGLHPSHPFQRKIRQEFENVAAEYNPTVICQYFLPLIPFVSSGQCCSIVDPLTVATERELNFSNGKVVFLPFTKPLSYEYAILEPNHRPPSQLALQTKAGWKAEVLRMLDGVKANPLSFWIDEAGTE
;
A
#
# COMPACT_ATOMS: atom_id res chain seq x y z
N MET A 1 -12.38 1.68 -13.34
CA MET A 1 -11.71 1.89 -12.03
C MET A 1 -10.35 2.55 -12.22
N GLY A 2 -9.70 3.03 -11.17
CA GLY A 2 -8.32 3.49 -11.16
C GLY A 2 -7.41 2.43 -10.53
N GLY A 3 -6.24 2.21 -11.10
CA GLY A 3 -5.30 1.20 -10.62
C GLY A 3 -3.84 1.52 -10.94
N LEU A 4 -2.95 0.64 -10.49
CA LEU A 4 -1.54 0.67 -10.87
C LEU A 4 -1.32 -0.03 -12.21
N HIS A 5 -0.10 0.04 -12.73
CA HIS A 5 0.28 -0.71 -13.92
C HIS A 5 0.00 -2.22 -13.75
N PRO A 6 -0.48 -2.95 -14.77
CA PRO A 6 -0.85 -4.36 -14.65
C PRO A 6 0.25 -5.30 -14.14
N SER A 7 1.52 -4.94 -14.34
CA SER A 7 2.67 -5.72 -13.84
C SER A 7 2.93 -5.51 -12.34
N HIS A 8 2.33 -4.51 -11.70
CA HIS A 8 2.53 -4.26 -10.28
C HIS A 8 2.01 -5.46 -9.45
N PRO A 9 2.79 -5.99 -8.48
CA PRO A 9 2.41 -7.18 -7.72
C PRO A 9 1.03 -7.07 -7.05
N PHE A 10 0.74 -5.93 -6.43
CA PHE A 10 -0.58 -5.68 -5.82
C PHE A 10 -1.70 -5.63 -6.86
N GLN A 11 -1.42 -5.14 -8.07
CA GLN A 11 -2.42 -5.05 -9.13
C GLN A 11 -2.82 -6.43 -9.66
N ARG A 12 -1.85 -7.36 -9.72
CA ARG A 12 -2.09 -8.76 -10.03
C ARG A 12 -2.95 -9.43 -8.95
N LYS A 13 -2.68 -9.16 -7.67
CA LYS A 13 -3.50 -9.66 -6.55
C LYS A 13 -4.94 -9.18 -6.64
N ILE A 14 -5.17 -7.88 -6.86
CA ILE A 14 -6.52 -7.33 -7.04
C ILE A 14 -7.24 -8.05 -8.19
N ARG A 15 -6.58 -8.18 -9.34
CA ARG A 15 -7.18 -8.87 -10.50
C ARG A 15 -7.58 -10.31 -10.15
N GLN A 16 -6.71 -11.04 -9.46
CA GLN A 16 -7.00 -12.40 -9.02
C GLN A 16 -8.24 -12.46 -8.11
N GLU A 17 -8.39 -11.52 -7.18
CA GLU A 17 -9.57 -11.48 -6.29
C GLU A 17 -10.87 -11.18 -7.05
N PHE A 18 -10.83 -10.38 -8.11
CA PHE A 18 -11.97 -10.18 -9.01
C PHE A 18 -12.31 -11.47 -9.77
N GLU A 19 -11.30 -12.15 -10.31
CA GLU A 19 -11.47 -13.43 -11.01
C GLU A 19 -12.06 -14.52 -10.10
N ASN A 20 -11.64 -14.58 -8.84
CA ASN A 20 -12.14 -15.53 -7.84
C ASN A 20 -13.66 -15.43 -7.59
N VAL A 21 -14.27 -14.28 -7.88
CA VAL A 21 -15.71 -14.03 -7.75
C VAL A 21 -16.41 -13.89 -9.09
N ALA A 22 -15.77 -14.31 -10.18
CA ALA A 22 -16.26 -14.18 -11.56
C ALA A 22 -16.63 -12.74 -11.94
N ALA A 23 -15.89 -11.75 -11.42
CA ALA A 23 -16.02 -10.35 -11.76
C ALA A 23 -14.85 -9.88 -12.65
N GLU A 24 -15.08 -8.82 -13.43
CA GLU A 24 -14.06 -8.24 -14.29
C GLU A 24 -13.38 -7.03 -13.63
N TYR A 25 -12.04 -7.05 -13.61
CA TYR A 25 -11.26 -5.89 -13.20
C TYR A 25 -10.89 -5.02 -14.41
N ASN A 26 -11.63 -3.91 -14.63
CA ASN A 26 -11.46 -3.00 -15.77
C ASN A 26 -10.99 -1.59 -15.34
N PRO A 27 -9.68 -1.36 -15.19
CA PRO A 27 -9.14 -0.04 -14.88
C PRO A 27 -9.10 0.85 -16.13
N THR A 28 -9.65 2.06 -16.04
CA THR A 28 -9.67 3.09 -17.09
C THR A 28 -8.62 4.18 -16.86
N VAL A 29 -8.11 4.29 -15.62
CA VAL A 29 -7.01 5.17 -15.24
C VAL A 29 -5.89 4.30 -14.67
N ILE A 30 -4.70 4.41 -15.23
CA ILE A 30 -3.52 3.66 -14.80
C ILE A 30 -2.44 4.65 -14.39
N CYS A 31 -1.98 4.55 -13.14
CA CYS A 31 -0.90 5.37 -12.61
C CYS A 31 0.29 4.52 -12.15
N GLN A 32 1.45 5.15 -12.02
CA GLN A 32 2.64 4.49 -11.46
C GLN A 32 2.56 4.33 -9.94
N TYR A 33 1.91 5.28 -9.25
CA TYR A 33 1.73 5.31 -7.81
C TYR A 33 0.26 5.57 -7.47
N PHE A 34 -0.15 5.30 -6.22
CA PHE A 34 -1.54 5.46 -5.80
C PHE A 34 -1.97 6.91 -5.59
N LEU A 35 -1.12 7.78 -5.04
CA LEU A 35 -1.47 9.17 -4.74
C LEU A 35 -2.02 9.94 -5.97
N PRO A 36 -1.43 9.82 -7.18
CA PRO A 36 -2.01 10.39 -8.40
C PRO A 36 -3.42 9.93 -8.76
N LEU A 37 -3.93 8.82 -8.20
CA LEU A 37 -5.30 8.37 -8.43
C LEU A 37 -6.32 9.21 -7.63
N ILE A 38 -5.93 9.83 -6.52
CA ILE A 38 -6.83 10.57 -5.63
C ILE A 38 -7.57 11.71 -6.35
N PRO A 39 -6.93 12.56 -7.18
CA PRO A 39 -7.63 13.58 -7.97
C PRO A 39 -8.67 13.02 -8.97
N PHE A 40 -8.44 11.83 -9.54
CA PHE A 40 -9.41 11.18 -10.43
C PHE A 40 -10.62 10.67 -9.65
N VAL A 41 -10.40 10.13 -8.45
CA VAL A 41 -11.48 9.71 -7.55
C VAL A 41 -12.26 10.91 -7.05
N SER A 42 -11.59 11.99 -6.63
CA SER A 42 -12.24 13.19 -6.09
C SER A 42 -13.06 13.96 -7.13
N SER A 43 -12.75 13.79 -8.42
CA SER A 43 -13.52 14.34 -9.54
C SER A 43 -14.60 13.38 -10.07
N GLY A 44 -14.80 12.23 -9.43
CA GLY A 44 -15.84 11.26 -9.79
C GLY A 44 -15.54 10.45 -11.05
N GLN A 45 -14.30 10.47 -11.56
CA GLN A 45 -13.95 9.77 -12.79
C GLN A 45 -13.77 8.26 -12.58
N CYS A 46 -13.39 7.83 -11.37
CA CYS A 46 -13.23 6.42 -11.04
C CYS A 46 -13.32 6.16 -9.52
N CYS A 47 -13.43 4.88 -9.15
CA CYS A 47 -13.06 4.38 -7.82
C CYS A 47 -11.73 3.64 -7.90
N SER A 48 -11.00 3.52 -6.78
CA SER A 48 -9.71 2.84 -6.73
C SER A 48 -9.54 2.02 -5.46
N ILE A 49 -8.71 0.98 -5.55
CA ILE A 49 -8.26 0.16 -4.43
C ILE A 49 -6.81 0.55 -4.16
N VAL A 50 -6.54 1.10 -2.99
CA VAL A 50 -5.24 1.67 -2.60
C VAL A 50 -4.69 0.99 -1.37
N ASP A 51 -3.37 1.13 -1.15
CA ASP A 51 -2.73 0.68 0.08
C ASP A 51 -3.10 1.59 1.28
N PRO A 52 -2.95 1.12 2.52
CA PRO A 52 -3.29 1.92 3.69
C PRO A 52 -2.40 3.15 3.93
N LEU A 53 -1.14 3.19 3.48
CA LEU A 53 -0.32 4.40 3.61
C LEU A 53 -0.86 5.52 2.72
N THR A 54 -1.41 5.21 1.54
CA THR A 54 -2.13 6.21 0.73
C THR A 54 -3.27 6.86 1.51
N VAL A 55 -4.01 6.09 2.32
CA VAL A 55 -5.09 6.62 3.17
C VAL A 55 -4.52 7.54 4.25
N ALA A 56 -3.42 7.14 4.89
CA ALA A 56 -2.77 7.94 5.93
C ALA A 56 -2.27 9.28 5.36
N THR A 57 -1.57 9.22 4.22
CA THR A 57 -1.06 10.40 3.51
C THR A 57 -2.19 11.32 3.04
N GLU A 58 -3.27 10.77 2.48
CA GLU A 58 -4.40 11.60 2.05
C GLU A 58 -5.10 12.29 3.23
N ARG A 59 -5.19 11.66 4.39
CA ARG A 59 -5.76 12.31 5.59
C ARG A 59 -4.90 13.46 6.11
N GLU A 60 -3.59 13.37 5.94
CA GLU A 60 -2.64 14.40 6.36
C GLU A 60 -2.57 15.56 5.36
N LEU A 61 -2.50 15.26 4.06
CA LEU A 61 -2.30 16.25 3.00
C LEU A 61 -3.61 16.78 2.40
N ASN A 62 -4.71 16.02 2.52
CA ASN A 62 -6.05 16.37 2.07
C ASN A 62 -6.12 16.79 0.58
N PHE A 63 -5.48 16.05 -0.33
CA PHE A 63 -5.48 16.37 -1.76
C PHE A 63 -6.89 16.35 -2.37
N SER A 64 -7.79 15.54 -1.81
CA SER A 64 -9.18 15.45 -2.25
C SER A 64 -10.08 16.57 -1.74
N ASN A 65 -9.60 17.45 -0.86
CA ASN A 65 -10.42 18.45 -0.16
C ASN A 65 -11.66 17.81 0.52
N GLY A 66 -11.47 16.67 1.17
CA GLY A 66 -12.53 15.93 1.86
C GLY A 66 -13.58 15.27 0.95
N LYS A 67 -13.35 15.22 -0.38
CA LYS A 67 -14.31 14.63 -1.34
C LYS A 67 -14.16 13.12 -1.50
N VAL A 68 -13.11 12.52 -0.98
CA VAL A 68 -12.85 11.08 -1.07
C VAL A 68 -13.17 10.40 0.25
N VAL A 69 -13.94 9.32 0.17
CA VAL A 69 -14.24 8.45 1.30
C VAL A 69 -13.49 7.13 1.12
N PHE A 70 -12.81 6.68 2.18
CA PHE A 70 -12.10 5.41 2.21
C PHE A 70 -12.95 4.36 2.93
N LEU A 71 -13.21 3.24 2.25
CA LEU A 71 -13.99 2.14 2.78
C LEU A 71 -13.08 0.92 3.00
N PRO A 72 -13.03 0.35 4.22
CA PRO A 72 -12.29 -0.88 4.45
C PRO A 72 -13.04 -2.07 3.83
N PHE A 73 -12.29 -3.06 3.34
CA PHE A 73 -12.87 -4.32 2.86
C PHE A 73 -13.34 -5.21 4.02
N THR A 74 -14.42 -5.96 3.80
CA THR A 74 -14.86 -7.02 4.71
C THR A 74 -13.88 -8.18 4.75
N LYS A 75 -13.32 -8.56 3.60
CA LYS A 75 -12.21 -9.51 3.47
C LYS A 75 -10.93 -8.73 3.16
N PRO A 76 -9.99 -8.59 4.09
CA PRO A 76 -8.80 -7.76 3.89
C PRO A 76 -7.94 -8.27 2.73
N LEU A 77 -7.45 -7.33 1.91
CA LEU A 77 -6.41 -7.58 0.90
C LEU A 77 -5.09 -7.02 1.43
N SER A 78 -4.12 -7.89 1.70
CA SER A 78 -2.83 -7.50 2.27
C SER A 78 -1.94 -6.78 1.26
N TYR A 79 -1.35 -5.67 1.70
CA TYR A 79 -0.31 -4.93 0.99
C TYR A 79 1.00 -5.06 1.77
N GLU A 80 2.08 -5.45 1.09
CA GLU A 80 3.39 -5.64 1.72
C GLU A 80 4.27 -4.40 1.61
N TYR A 81 4.98 -4.11 2.70
CA TYR A 81 6.08 -3.15 2.73
C TYR A 81 7.38 -3.88 3.03
N ALA A 82 8.45 -3.52 2.33
CA ALA A 82 9.76 -4.14 2.50
C ALA A 82 10.86 -3.09 2.56
N ILE A 83 11.87 -3.35 3.38
CA ILE A 83 13.13 -2.62 3.39
C ILE A 83 14.14 -3.51 2.68
N LEU A 84 14.78 -3.00 1.63
CA LEU A 84 15.79 -3.73 0.89
C LEU A 84 17.18 -3.38 1.42
N GLU A 85 17.96 -4.40 1.75
CA GLU A 85 19.30 -4.26 2.32
C GLU A 85 20.33 -5.06 1.50
N PRO A 86 21.56 -4.56 1.32
CA PRO A 86 22.60 -5.32 0.63
C PRO A 86 22.99 -6.58 1.44
N ASN A 87 22.93 -7.75 0.81
CA ASN A 87 23.25 -9.02 1.48
C ASN A 87 24.72 -9.11 1.97
N HIS A 88 25.65 -8.47 1.26
CA HIS A 88 27.10 -8.63 1.50
C HIS A 88 27.75 -7.42 2.16
N ARG A 89 26.96 -6.47 2.66
CA ARG A 89 27.48 -5.30 3.38
C ARG A 89 26.68 -5.10 4.67
N PRO A 90 27.29 -5.33 5.84
CA PRO A 90 26.62 -5.07 7.10
C PRO A 90 26.12 -3.62 7.17
N PRO A 91 24.91 -3.38 7.68
CA PRO A 91 24.37 -2.03 7.84
C PRO A 91 25.22 -1.25 8.84
N SER A 92 25.39 0.06 8.59
CA SER A 92 25.98 0.95 9.58
C SER A 92 25.03 1.13 10.77
N GLN A 93 25.55 1.63 11.90
CA GLN A 93 24.71 1.98 13.04
C GLN A 93 23.60 2.97 12.66
N LEU A 94 23.90 3.93 11.78
CA LEU A 94 22.92 4.86 11.25
C LEU A 94 21.83 4.13 10.44
N ALA A 95 22.22 3.20 9.56
CA ALA A 95 21.25 2.44 8.77
C ALA A 95 20.31 1.60 9.65
N LEU A 96 20.83 0.98 10.71
CA LEU A 96 20.02 0.25 11.70
C LEU A 96 19.02 1.16 12.41
N GLN A 97 19.47 2.34 12.85
CA GLN A 97 18.60 3.33 13.48
C GLN A 97 17.52 3.84 12.52
N THR A 98 17.88 4.13 11.27
CA THR A 98 16.91 4.55 10.24
C THR A 98 15.90 3.45 9.93
N LYS A 99 16.33 2.18 9.82
CA LYS A 99 15.44 1.02 9.62
C LYS A 99 14.41 0.93 10.74
N ALA A 100 14.88 0.99 11.99
CA ALA A 100 14.02 0.92 13.17
C ALA A 100 13.04 2.11 13.24
N GLY A 101 13.52 3.33 13.00
CA GLY A 101 12.71 4.54 12.99
C GLY A 101 11.65 4.54 11.88
N TRP A 102 12.03 4.16 10.66
CA TRP A 102 11.09 4.04 9.53
C TRP A 102 10.00 3.00 9.82
N LYS A 103 10.38 1.84 10.37
CA LYS A 103 9.42 0.79 10.77
C LYS A 103 8.43 1.31 11.80
N ALA A 104 8.93 1.96 12.85
CA ALA A 104 8.07 2.50 13.90
C ALA A 104 7.09 3.53 13.33
N GLU A 105 7.55 4.39 12.43
CA GLU A 105 6.71 5.43 11.81
C GLU A 105 5.65 4.85 10.86
N VAL A 106 6.02 3.89 10.02
CA VAL A 106 5.05 3.20 9.15
C VAL A 106 3.99 2.50 9.99
N LEU A 107 4.37 1.76 11.03
CA LEU A 107 3.41 1.11 11.93
C LEU A 107 2.48 2.13 12.61
N ARG A 108 3.03 3.25 13.09
CA ARG A 108 2.25 4.35 13.67
C ARG A 108 1.22 4.90 12.68
N MET A 109 1.60 5.12 11.42
CA MET A 109 0.70 5.57 10.35
C MET A 109 -0.41 4.54 10.06
N LEU A 110 -0.03 3.25 9.96
CA LEU A 110 -0.95 2.15 9.70
C LEU A 110 -1.98 1.95 10.83
N ASP A 111 -1.55 2.09 12.08
CA ASP A 111 -2.44 2.06 13.24
C ASP A 111 -3.43 3.24 13.23
N GLY A 112 -2.97 4.43 12.86
CA GLY A 112 -3.80 5.63 12.71
C GLY A 112 -4.94 5.48 11.69
N VAL A 113 -4.77 4.60 10.70
CA VAL A 113 -5.83 4.26 9.73
C VAL A 113 -6.53 2.93 10.02
N LYS A 114 -6.21 2.28 11.15
CA LYS A 114 -6.74 0.97 11.55
C LYS A 114 -6.51 -0.12 10.50
N ALA A 115 -5.33 -0.10 9.86
CA ALA A 115 -4.97 -1.07 8.82
C ALA A 115 -4.72 -2.50 9.36
N ASN A 116 -4.57 -2.66 10.67
CA ASN A 116 -4.25 -3.93 11.34
C ASN A 116 -3.01 -4.62 10.73
N PRO A 117 -1.83 -3.96 10.78
CA PRO A 117 -0.62 -4.51 10.16
C PRO A 117 -0.20 -5.82 10.84
N LEU A 118 0.03 -6.85 10.02
CA LEU A 118 0.68 -8.06 10.49
C LEU A 118 2.19 -7.81 10.58
N SER A 119 2.76 -7.88 11.78
CA SER A 119 4.20 -7.71 12.02
C SER A 119 4.98 -9.01 11.88
N PHE A 120 4.68 -9.82 10.86
CA PHE A 120 5.55 -10.95 10.50
C PHE A 120 6.77 -10.39 9.77
N TRP A 121 7.87 -10.24 10.50
CA TRP A 121 9.18 -10.01 9.92
C TRP A 121 9.76 -11.38 9.63
N ILE A 122 10.15 -11.62 8.38
CA ILE A 122 11.06 -12.73 8.06
C ILE A 122 12.44 -12.27 8.54
N ASP A 123 12.66 -12.35 9.84
CA ASP A 123 13.99 -12.44 10.41
C ASP A 123 14.11 -13.88 10.94
N GLU A 124 15.23 -14.56 10.63
CA GLU A 124 15.60 -15.96 10.98
C GLU A 124 15.40 -17.07 9.93
N ALA A 125 15.91 -16.89 8.71
CA ALA A 125 16.34 -18.03 7.88
C ALA A 125 17.62 -17.69 7.11
N GLY A 126 18.68 -17.41 7.87
CA GLY A 126 20.07 -17.40 7.40
C GLY A 126 20.89 -18.37 8.24
N THR A 127 20.43 -19.63 8.36
CA THR A 127 21.27 -20.75 8.78
C THR A 127 21.50 -21.62 7.55
N GLU A 128 22.63 -21.38 6.90
CA GLU A 128 23.43 -22.43 6.26
C GLU A 128 24.78 -22.49 6.97
#